data_AF-A0A7Y5V9W5-F1
#
_entry.id   AF-A0A7Y5V9W5-F1
#
_cell.length_a   1.000
_cell.length_b   1.000
_cell.length_c   1.000
_cell.angle_alpha   90.00
_cell.angle_beta   90.00
_cell.angle_gamma   90.00
#
_symmetry.space_group_name_H-M   'P 1'
#
loop_
_entity.id
_entity.type
_entity.pdbx_description
1 polymer ?
#
loop_
_entity_poly.entity_id
_entity_poly.type
_entity_poly.pdbx_seq_one_letter_code
_entity_poly.pdbx_strand_id
1 'polypeptide(L)' 'MIDERFFRDSAGNEWEVFDERTDSPRRALECDYPIQRDNPGLVFVSRAGRKRLWPCPDQWQRLPDDALADLFNRAAELR' A
#
# COMPACT_ATOMS: atom_id res chain seq x y z
N MET A 1 4.12 -14.73 -6.93
CA MET A 1 3.82 -13.49 -7.68
C MET A 1 3.72 -12.42 -6.62
N ILE A 2 4.52 -11.37 -6.73
CA ILE A 2 4.39 -10.21 -5.86
C ILE A 2 3.35 -9.34 -6.58
N ASP A 3 2.17 -9.20 -5.97
CA ASP A 3 1.11 -8.35 -6.51
C ASP A 3 1.38 -6.90 -6.09
N GLU A 4 2.43 -6.30 -6.64
CA GLU A 4 2.75 -4.89 -6.49
C GLU A 4 2.19 -4.09 -7.66
N ARG A 5 1.79 -2.86 -7.40
CA ARG A 5 1.38 -1.91 -8.45
C ARG A 5 1.91 -0.54 -8.17
N PHE A 6 2.29 0.18 -9.22
CA PHE A 6 2.64 1.58 -9.14
C PHE A 6 1.47 2.44 -9.62
N PHE A 7 1.19 3.52 -8.90
CA PHE A 7 0.29 4.57 -9.39
C PHE A 7 0.83 5.94 -8.99
N ARG A 8 0.34 6.99 -9.64
CA ARG A 8 0.75 8.37 -9.38
C ARG A 8 -0.36 9.14 -8.70
N ASP A 9 -0.05 9.83 -7.60
CA ASP A 9 -1.02 10.69 -6.92
C ASP A 9 -1.25 12.02 -7.68
N SER A 10 -2.23 12.80 -7.23
CA SER A 10 -2.54 14.12 -7.81
C SER A 10 -1.43 15.17 -7.62
N ALA A 11 -0.49 14.93 -6.70
CA ALA A 11 0.68 15.78 -6.49
C ALA A 11 1.86 15.38 -7.39
N GLY A 12 1.72 14.30 -8.16
CA GLY A 12 2.75 13.80 -9.06
C GLY A 12 3.78 12.88 -8.41
N ASN A 13 3.54 12.42 -7.18
CA ASN A 13 4.37 11.42 -6.52
C ASN A 13 4.02 10.02 -7.03
N GLU A 14 5.04 9.21 -7.29
CA GLU A 14 4.88 7.80 -7.62
C GLU A 14 4.85 6.98 -6.34
N TRP A 15 3.82 6.15 -6.21
CA TRP A 15 3.58 5.30 -5.06
C TRP A 15 3.58 3.85 -5.49
N GLU A 16 4.40 3.06 -4.82
CA GLU A 16 4.35 1.60 -4.84
C GLU A 16 3.26 1.15 -3.87
N VAL A 17 2.36 0.31 -4.35
CA VAL A 17 1.21 -0.20 -3.60
C VAL A 17 1.30 -1.71 -3.53
N PHE A 18 1.13 -2.27 -2.34
CA PHE A 18 1.19 -3.71 -2.15
C PHE A 18 0.33 -4.15 -0.97
N ASP A 19 -0.01 -5.43 -0.99
CA ASP A 19 -0.80 -6.10 0.02
C ASP A 19 0.10 -6.83 1.03
N GLU A 20 -0.09 -6.54 2.32
CA GLU A 20 0.65 -7.21 3.40
C GLU A 20 0.39 -8.72 3.47
N ARG A 21 -0.70 -9.24 2.89
CA ARG A 21 -0.97 -10.70 2.75
C ARG A 21 0.08 -11.40 1.92
N THR A 22 0.51 -10.74 0.86
CA THR A 22 1.35 -11.32 -0.19
C THR A 22 2.82 -10.97 -0.03
N ASP A 23 3.16 -10.24 1.04
CA ASP A 23 4.49 -9.70 1.25
C ASP A 23 5.55 -10.82 1.34
N SER A 24 6.63 -10.62 0.58
CA SER A 24 7.80 -11.51 0.64
C SER A 24 8.60 -11.22 1.91
N PRO A 25 9.19 -12.22 2.59
CA PRO A 25 9.93 -12.04 3.86
C PRO A 25 11.08 -11.01 3.82
N ARG A 26 11.48 -10.59 2.62
CA ARG A 26 12.47 -9.54 2.39
C ARG A 26 11.96 -8.14 2.78
N ARG A 27 10.68 -7.81 2.51
CA ARG A 27 10.10 -6.49 2.83
C ARG A 27 9.66 -6.39 4.29
N ALA A 28 9.25 -7.49 4.91
CA ALA A 28 9.07 -7.56 6.36
C ALA A 28 10.31 -7.13 7.16
N LEU A 29 11.51 -7.28 6.61
CA LEU A 29 12.77 -6.80 7.20
C LEU A 29 13.05 -5.31 6.93
N GLU A 30 12.41 -4.73 5.91
CA GLU A 30 12.58 -3.33 5.49
C GLU A 30 11.47 -2.41 6.04
N CYS A 31 10.41 -2.99 6.59
CA CYS A 31 9.31 -2.26 7.20
C CYS A 31 9.63 -1.98 8.68
N ASP A 32 9.84 -0.70 9.02
CA ASP A 32 9.93 -0.21 10.41
C ASP A 32 8.58 -0.24 11.17
N TYR A 33 7.57 -0.94 10.65
CA TYR A 33 6.23 -0.98 11.22
C TYR A 33 5.76 -2.43 11.41
N PRO A 34 4.90 -2.69 12.42
CA PRO A 34 4.40 -4.03 12.65
C PRO A 34 3.49 -4.46 11.49
N ILE A 35 3.88 -5.54 10.80
CA ILE A 35 3.03 -6.21 9.82
C ILE A 35 1.93 -6.98 10.57
N GLN A 36 0.68 -6.77 10.19
CA GLN A 36 -0.45 -7.52 10.76
C GLN A 36 -0.89 -8.61 9.78
N ARG A 37 -0.75 -9.88 10.17
CA ARG A 37 -1.17 -11.03 9.33
C ARG A 37 -2.65 -11.36 9.46
N ASP A 38 -3.23 -11.17 10.65
CA ASP A 38 -4.65 -11.48 10.92
C ASP A 38 -5.61 -10.46 10.30
N ASN A 39 -5.20 -9.20 10.21
CA ASN A 39 -5.95 -8.15 9.54
C ASN A 39 -4.96 -7.37 8.67
N PRO A 40 -4.69 -7.80 7.42
CA PRO A 40 -3.69 -7.23 6.52
C PRO A 40 -4.17 -5.95 5.83
N GLY A 41 -3.22 -5.09 5.50
CA GLY A 41 -3.44 -3.73 5.05
C GLY A 41 -2.94 -3.52 3.63
N LEU A 42 -3.48 -2.48 2.99
CA LEU A 42 -2.95 -1.98 1.73
C LEU A 42 -1.92 -0.91 2.05
N VAL A 43 -0.67 -1.13 1.68
CA VAL A 43 0.44 -0.22 1.98
C VAL A 43 0.80 0.56 0.74
N PHE A 44 1.05 1.85 0.95
CA PHE A 44 1.52 2.81 -0.04
C PHE A 44 2.91 3.28 0.38
N VAL A 45 3.91 3.11 -0.47
CA VAL A 45 5.29 3.55 -0.22
C VAL A 45 5.77 4.45 -1.34
N SER A 46 6.34 5.59 -0.98
CA SER A 46 7.04 6.47 -1.91
C SER A 46 8.23 7.13 -1.20
N ARG A 47 8.99 7.95 -1.94
CA ARG A 47 9.99 8.83 -1.35
C ARG A 47 9.40 9.91 -0.44
N ALA A 48 8.12 10.25 -0.65
CA ALA A 48 7.44 11.26 0.16
C ALA A 48 6.98 10.72 1.52
N GLY A 49 6.86 9.40 1.65
CA GLY A 49 6.49 8.76 2.91
C GLY A 49 5.84 7.40 2.72
N ARG A 50 5.17 6.94 3.77
CA ARG A 50 4.45 5.67 3.79
C ARG A 50 3.06 5.88 4.35
N LYS A 51 2.06 5.22 3.76
CA LYS A 51 0.69 5.23 4.24
C LYS A 51 0.13 3.82 4.24
N ARG A 52 -0.86 3.58 5.09
CA ARG A 52 -1.52 2.29 5.19
C ARG A 52 -3.03 2.45 5.33
N LEU A 53 -3.76 1.65 4.58
CA LEU A 53 -5.20 1.52 4.68
C LEU A 53 -5.56 0.17 5.29
N TRP A 54 -6.48 0.20 6.27
CA TRP A 54 -7.08 -0.99 6.86
C TRP A 54 -8.60 -0.99 6.69
N PRO A 55 -9.22 -2.15 6.43
CA PRO A 55 -8.59 -3.39 5.95
C PRO A 55 -8.09 -3.23 4.49
N CYS A 56 -7.23 -4.13 4.03
CA CYS A 56 -6.87 -4.22 2.62
C CYS A 56 -8.10 -4.56 1.77
N PRO A 57 -8.50 -3.71 0.80
CA PRO A 57 -9.62 -4.02 -0.10
C PRO A 57 -9.34 -5.25 -0.96
N ASP A 58 -10.36 -6.07 -1.21
CA ASP A 58 -10.23 -7.17 -2.17
C ASP A 58 -10.08 -6.65 -3.61
N GLN A 59 -9.28 -7.36 -4.40
CA GLN A 59 -9.02 -7.06 -5.82
C GLN A 59 -8.54 -5.63 -6.10
N TRP A 60 -7.87 -4.99 -5.13
CA TRP A 60 -7.35 -3.63 -5.27
C TRP A 60 -6.44 -3.46 -6.50
N GLN A 61 -5.76 -4.53 -6.94
CA GLN A 61 -4.90 -4.50 -8.13
C GLN A 61 -5.69 -4.16 -9.42
N ARG A 62 -6.98 -4.48 -9.45
CA ARG A 62 -7.86 -4.27 -10.61
C ARG A 62 -8.56 -2.91 -10.61
N LEU A 63 -8.41 -2.14 -9.53
CA LEU A 63 -9.06 -0.85 -9.41
C LEU A 63 -8.47 0.16 -10.41
N PRO A 64 -9.25 1.11 -10.94
CA PRO A 64 -8.68 2.23 -11.68
C PRO A 64 -7.81 3.12 -10.77
N ASP A 65 -6.91 3.91 -11.36
CA ASP A 65 -6.02 4.82 -10.62
C ASP A 65 -6.80 5.81 -9.75
N ASP A 66 -7.94 6.33 -10.22
CA ASP A 66 -8.80 7.22 -9.42
C ASP A 66 -9.30 6.54 -8.14
N ALA A 67 -9.70 5.27 -8.23
CA ALA A 67 -10.12 4.50 -7.06
C ALA A 67 -8.94 4.19 -6.13
N LEU A 68 -7.74 3.97 -6.65
CA LEU A 68 -6.53 3.87 -5.83
C LEU A 68 -6.19 5.19 -5.12
N ALA A 69 -6.38 6.33 -5.79
CA ALA A 69 -6.19 7.64 -5.19
C ALA A 69 -7.19 7.89 -4.04
N ASP A 70 -8.44 7.47 -4.19
CA ASP A 70 -9.43 7.48 -3.10
C ASP A 70 -8.98 6.64 -1.89
N LEU A 71 -8.46 5.43 -2.14
CA LEU A 71 -7.93 4.56 -1.08
C LEU A 71 -6.70 5.20 -0.41
N PHE A 72 -5.80 5.79 -1.19
CA PHE A 72 -4.63 6.51 -0.70
C PHE A 72 -5.00 7.71 0.19
N ASN A 73 -6.05 8.44 -0.16
CA ASN A 73 -6.54 9.57 0.64
C ASN A 73 -7.13 9.13 1.98
N ARG A 74 -7.69 7.90 2.06
CA ARG A 74 -8.19 7.29 3.29
C ARG A 74 -7.10 6.62 4.13
N ALA A 75 -5.97 6.30 3.52
CA ALA A 75 -4.84 5.67 4.19
C ALA A 75 -4.22 6.61 5.23
N ALA A 76 -3.93 6.08 6.42
CA ALA A 76 -3.25 6.81 7.48
C ALA A 76 -1.73 6.81 7.24
N GLU A 77 -1.05 7.90 7.60
CA GLU A 77 0.41 7.95 7.55
C GLU A 77 1.01 6.94 8.52
N LEU A 78 2.01 6.19 8.05
CA LEU A 78 2.86 5.36 8.89
C LEU A 78 4.06 6.20 9.28
N ARG A 79 4.10 6.63 10.55
CA ARG A 79 5.24 7.31 11.16
C ARG A 79 6.18 6.31 11.83
#